data_AF-A0A0G2I1M3-F1
#
_entry.id   AF-A0A0G2I1M3-F1
#
_cell.length_a   1.000
_cell.length_b   1.000
_cell.length_c   1.000
_cell.angle_alpha   90.00
_cell.angle_beta   90.00
_cell.angle_gamma   90.00
#
_symmetry.space_group_name_H-M   'P 1'
#
loop_
_entity.id
_entity.type
_entity.pdbx_description
1 polymer ?
#
loop_
_entity_poly.entity_id
_entity_poly.type
_entity_poly.pdbx_seq_one_letter_code
_entity_poly.pdbx_strand_id
1 'polypeptide(L)'
;MPRRRPQTPTPPDLPDPPSGSEKKENYVAGDKVYFVLQGGIEWRTGSISNKTSSTLMAVVIDDETEAEENIRTEYIRLRKP
;
A
#
# COMPACT_ATOMS: atom_id res chain seq x y z
N MET A 1 -12.61 -21.49 14.65
CA MET A 1 -11.45 -20.57 14.54
C MET A 1 -11.57 -19.79 13.25
N PRO A 2 -11.67 -18.45 13.26
CA PRO A 2 -11.52 -17.70 12.02
C PRO A 2 -10.08 -17.90 11.53
N ARG A 3 -9.92 -18.55 10.38
CA ARG A 3 -8.61 -18.62 9.71
C ARG A 3 -8.26 -17.20 9.30
N ARG A 4 -7.30 -16.57 10.00
CA ARG A 4 -6.63 -15.37 9.48
C ARG A 4 -6.13 -15.75 8.10
N ARG A 5 -6.59 -15.04 7.06
CA ARG A 5 -6.02 -15.26 5.73
C ARG A 5 -4.55 -14.89 5.83
N PRO A 6 -3.63 -15.72 5.31
CA PRO A 6 -2.24 -15.34 5.26
C PRO A 6 -2.15 -14.00 4.51
N GLN A 7 -1.45 -13.01 5.08
CA GLN A 7 -1.06 -11.84 4.31
C GLN A 7 -0.35 -12.32 3.05
N THR A 8 -0.68 -11.72 1.91
CA THR A 8 0.03 -12.00 0.66
C THR A 8 1.52 -11.77 0.90
N PRO A 9 2.42 -12.70 0.51
CA PRO A 9 3.85 -12.49 0.70
C PRO A 9 4.30 -11.21 -0.01
N THR A 10 5.39 -10.62 0.45
CA THR A 10 5.97 -9.44 -0.20
C THR A 10 6.69 -9.89 -1.47
N PRO A 11 6.37 -9.33 -2.65
CA PRO A 11 7.08 -9.62 -3.88
C PRO A 11 8.59 -9.31 -3.75
N PRO A 12 9.49 -10.15 -4.33
CA PRO A 12 10.93 -9.97 -4.23
C PRO A 12 11.49 -8.84 -5.11
N ASP A 13 10.69 -8.32 -6.04
CA ASP A 13 11.00 -7.21 -6.96
C ASP A 13 10.83 -5.82 -6.31
N LEU A 14 10.39 -5.76 -5.05
CA LEU A 14 10.15 -4.51 -4.38
C LEU A 14 11.46 -3.86 -3.90
N PRO A 15 11.62 -2.53 -4.08
CA PRO A 15 12.73 -1.80 -3.48
C PRO A 15 12.67 -1.86 -1.95
N ASP A 16 13.81 -1.65 -1.30
CA ASP A 16 13.89 -1.62 0.15
C ASP A 16 12.87 -0.61 0.73
N PRO A 17 12.02 -1.03 1.68
CA PRO A 17 10.96 -0.19 2.20
C PRO A 17 11.55 1.00 2.97
N PRO A 18 10.91 2.19 2.93
CA PRO A 18 11.35 3.35 3.70
C PRO A 18 11.39 3.05 5.20
N SER A 19 12.34 3.65 5.92
CA SER A 19 12.46 3.50 7.37
C SER A 19 11.19 3.98 8.08
N GLY A 20 10.74 3.24 9.09
CA GLY A 20 9.49 3.53 9.79
C GLY A 20 8.22 3.13 9.05
N SER A 21 8.33 2.38 7.95
CA SER A 21 7.17 1.84 7.24
C SER A 21 6.84 0.39 7.64
N GLU A 22 5.57 0.01 7.58
CA GLU A 22 5.14 -1.36 7.94
C GLU A 22 4.08 -1.93 7.00
N LYS A 23 4.05 -3.25 6.85
CA LYS A 23 2.99 -3.93 6.08
C LYS A 23 1.78 -4.20 6.98
N LYS A 24 0.61 -3.78 6.55
CA LYS A 24 -0.67 -4.06 7.23
C LYS A 24 -1.45 -5.14 6.49
N GLU A 25 -2.34 -5.83 7.22
CA GLU A 25 -3.27 -6.79 6.63
C GLU A 25 -4.36 -6.06 5.84
N ASN A 26 -4.82 -4.93 6.36
CA ASN A 26 -5.80 -4.06 5.72
C ASN A 26 -5.37 -2.60 5.87
N TYR A 27 -5.61 -1.83 4.82
CA TYR A 27 -5.42 -0.38 4.80
C TYR A 27 -6.79 0.29 4.81
N VAL A 28 -6.92 1.38 5.56
CA VAL A 28 -8.19 2.12 5.69
C VAL A 28 -8.08 3.49 5.06
N ALA A 29 -9.22 4.03 4.61
CA ALA A 29 -9.27 5.36 4.01
C ALA A 29 -8.64 6.41 4.95
N GLY A 30 -7.76 7.24 4.40
CA GLY A 30 -6.99 8.24 5.14
C GLY A 30 -5.64 7.76 5.68
N ASP A 31 -5.34 6.45 5.67
CA ASP A 31 -4.00 5.97 6.01
C ASP A 31 -2.96 6.62 5.08
N LYS A 32 -1.93 7.23 5.65
CA LYS A 32 -0.75 7.69 4.91
C LYS A 32 0.14 6.49 4.61
N VAL A 33 0.53 6.34 3.36
CA VAL A 33 1.24 5.15 2.88
C VAL A 33 2.39 5.52 1.97
N TYR A 34 3.37 4.61 1.93
CA TYR A 34 4.26 4.46 0.80
C TYR A 34 3.68 3.41 -0.13
N PHE A 35 3.74 3.65 -1.43
CA PHE A 35 3.34 2.69 -2.44
C PHE A 35 4.37 2.65 -3.56
N VAL A 36 4.43 1.55 -4.29
CA VAL A 36 5.21 1.46 -5.52
C VAL A 36 4.35 0.87 -6.61
N LEU A 37 4.46 1.44 -7.81
CA LEU A 37 3.76 0.93 -8.98
C LEU A 37 4.31 -0.45 -9.33
N GLN A 38 3.50 -1.29 -9.97
CA GLN A 38 3.97 -2.60 -10.41
C GLN A 38 5.13 -2.42 -11.42
N GLY A 39 6.30 -3.00 -11.13
CA GLY A 39 7.52 -2.80 -11.91
C GLY A 39 8.24 -1.47 -11.65
N GLY A 40 7.76 -0.67 -10.69
CA GLY A 40 8.43 0.53 -10.20
C GLY A 40 9.63 0.20 -9.32
N ILE A 41 10.59 1.12 -9.28
CA ILE A 41 11.84 0.98 -8.53
C ILE A 41 11.93 1.90 -7.29
N GLU A 42 10.90 2.72 -7.08
CA GLU A 42 10.90 3.75 -6.04
C GLU A 42 9.59 3.74 -5.24
N TRP A 43 9.70 3.99 -3.94
CA TRP A 43 8.53 4.20 -3.08
C TRP A 43 8.06 5.64 -3.20
N ARG A 44 6.80 5.81 -3.58
CA ARG A 44 6.09 7.09 -3.61
C ARG A 44 5.20 7.24 -2.39
N THR A 45 4.84 8.47 -2.08
CA THR A 45 3.95 8.79 -0.96
C THR A 45 2.54 9.02 -1.43
N GLY A 46 1.57 8.52 -0.66
CA GLY A 46 0.17 8.77 -0.94
C GLY A 46 -0.72 8.51 0.26
N SER A 47 -2.02 8.51 -0.01
CA SER A 47 -3.05 8.22 0.98
C SER A 47 -4.12 7.31 0.43
N ILE A 48 -4.68 6.46 1.29
CA ILE A 48 -5.70 5.50 0.88
C ILE A 48 -7.02 6.25 0.66
N SER A 49 -7.58 6.12 -0.54
CA SER A 49 -8.87 6.69 -0.92
C SER A 49 -10.02 5.92 -0.27
N ASN A 50 -11.14 6.62 -0.04
CA ASN A 50 -12.41 6.04 0.39
C ASN A 50 -13.05 5.11 -0.67
N LYS A 51 -12.54 5.13 -1.90
CA LYS A 51 -12.93 4.20 -2.98
C LYS A 51 -12.38 2.78 -2.78
N THR A 52 -11.47 2.59 -1.82
CA THR A 52 -10.94 1.26 -1.48
C THR A 52 -12.04 0.37 -0.90
N SER A 53 -12.38 -0.69 -1.64
CA SER A 53 -13.42 -1.67 -1.26
C SER A 53 -12.89 -3.08 -1.07
N SER A 54 -11.59 -3.30 -1.34
CA SER A 54 -10.95 -4.61 -1.32
C SER A 54 -9.84 -4.67 -0.27
N THR A 55 -9.59 -5.87 0.24
CA THR A 55 -8.45 -6.16 1.14
C THR A 55 -7.18 -6.51 0.36
N LEU A 56 -7.29 -6.74 -0.95
CA LEU A 56 -6.17 -7.12 -1.83
C LEU A 56 -5.68 -5.96 -2.70
N MET A 57 -6.57 -4.99 -2.95
CA MET A 57 -6.36 -3.83 -3.81
C MET A 57 -6.82 -2.60 -3.05
N ALA A 58 -5.99 -1.57 -3.01
CA ALA A 58 -6.33 -0.27 -2.45
C ALA A 58 -6.19 0.80 -3.52
N VAL A 59 -7.11 1.75 -3.50
CA VAL A 59 -7.01 2.96 -4.31
C VAL A 59 -6.15 3.94 -3.52
N VAL A 60 -4.96 4.26 -4.02
CA VAL A 60 -4.03 5.21 -3.41
C VAL A 60 -4.09 6.52 -4.20
N ILE A 61 -4.25 7.63 -3.48
CA ILE A 61 -4.11 8.98 -4.01
C ILE A 61 -2.64 9.36 -3.84
N ASP A 62 -1.96 9.60 -4.95
CA ASP A 62 -0.57 10.06 -4.97
C ASP A 62 -0.47 11.48 -4.37
N ASP A 63 0.40 11.68 -3.38
CA ASP A 63 0.58 12.99 -2.73
C ASP A 63 1.24 14.02 -3.69
N GLU A 64 1.94 13.59 -4.76
CA GLU A 64 2.60 14.47 -5.74
C GLU A 64 1.73 14.80 -6.95
N THR A 65 1.06 13.79 -7.51
CA THR A 65 0.30 13.93 -8.77
C THR A 65 -1.20 14.08 -8.56
N GLU A 66 -1.69 13.86 -7.34
CA GLU A 66 -3.12 13.79 -6.99
C GLU A 66 -3.90 12.71 -7.77
N ALA A 67 -3.20 11.83 -8.50
CA ALA A 67 -3.80 10.76 -9.27
C ALA A 67 -4.27 9.63 -8.36
N GLU A 68 -5.38 8.99 -8.74
CA GLU A 68 -5.87 7.78 -8.09
C GLU A 68 -5.34 6.54 -8.79
N GLU A 69 -4.54 5.75 -8.08
CA GLU A 69 -3.91 4.54 -8.58
C GLU A 69 -4.44 3.31 -7.85
N ASN A 70 -4.68 2.22 -8.59
CA ASN A 70 -5.16 0.98 -8.00
C ASN A 70 -3.98 0.03 -7.73
N ILE A 71 -3.60 -0.06 -6.46
CA ILE A 71 -2.37 -0.72 -6.02
C ILE A 71 -2.70 -1.96 -5.20
N ARG A 72 -2.02 -3.07 -5.47
CA ARG A 72 -2.12 -4.25 -4.63
C ARG A 72 -1.53 -3.97 -3.26
N THR A 73 -2.17 -4.45 -2.20
CA THR A 73 -1.73 -4.19 -0.82
C THR A 73 -0.33 -4.71 -0.50
N GLU A 74 0.19 -5.65 -1.30
CA GLU A 74 1.57 -6.13 -1.20
C GLU A 74 2.63 -5.08 -1.60
N TYR A 75 2.26 -4.12 -2.45
CA TYR A 75 3.07 -2.99 -2.92
C TYR A 75 2.88 -1.73 -2.06
N ILE A 76 2.24 -1.86 -0.88
CA ILE A 76 1.93 -0.74 0.01
C ILE A 76 2.63 -0.95 1.36
N ARG A 77 3.10 0.13 1.98
CA ARG A 77 3.56 0.17 3.38
C ARG A 77 2.90 1.35 4.08
N LEU A 78 2.42 1.14 5.29
CA LEU A 78 1.92 2.24 6.12
C LEU A 78 3.09 3.17 6.45
N ARG A 79 2.90 4.47 6.23
CA ARG A 79 3.83 5.52 6.66
C ARG A 79 3.43 5.89 8.09
N LYS A 80 4.24 5.49 9.07
CA LYS A 80 4.03 5.94 10.44
C LYS A 80 4.17 7.46 10.52
N PRO A 81 3.34 8.14 11.33
CA PRO A 81 3.47 9.57 11.58
C PRO A 81 4.80 9.89 12.27
#